data_AF-A0A9E4UR88-F1
#
_entry.id   AF-A0A9E4UR88-F1
#
_cell.length_a   1.000
_cell.length_b   1.000
_cell.length_c   1.000
_cell.angle_alpha   90.00
_cell.angle_beta   90.00
_cell.angle_gamma   90.00
#
_symmetry.space_group_name_H-M   'P 1'
#
loop_
_entity.id
_entity.type
_entity.pdbx_description
1 polymer ?
#
loop_
_entity_poly.entity_id
_entity_poly.type
_entity_poly.pdbx_seq_one_letter_code
_entity_poly.pdbx_strand_id
1 'polypeptide(L)' 'MALSISSIAGSGEQGFGGDGGPATAALMDNPFHVDFGPTGRYLYIADCFNYRVRRVDMNSGEITTLAG' A
#
# COMPACT_ATOMS: atom_id res chain seq x y z
N MET A 1 12.09 -5.82 -24.99
CA MET A 1 11.55 -5.65 -23.62
C MET A 1 10.04 -5.57 -23.73
N ALA A 2 9.30 -6.45 -23.06
CA ALA A 2 7.87 -6.30 -22.91
C ALA A 2 7.60 -5.52 -21.61
N LEU A 3 6.74 -4.52 -21.67
CA LEU A 3 6.26 -3.85 -20.45
C LEU A 3 5.23 -4.76 -19.79
N SER A 4 5.34 -4.96 -18.48
CA SER A 4 4.37 -5.72 -17.68
C SER A 4 3.75 -4.82 -16.63
N ILE A 5 2.46 -5.00 -16.38
CA ILE A 5 1.73 -4.34 -15.30
C ILE A 5 1.76 -5.30 -14.10
N SER A 6 2.08 -4.78 -12.92
CA SER A 6 2.07 -5.56 -11.67
C SER A 6 1.52 -4.71 -10.53
N SER A 7 0.91 -5.37 -9.54
CA SER A 7 0.46 -4.74 -8.30
C SER A 7 1.59 -4.69 -7.29
N ILE A 8 1.78 -3.54 -6.65
CA ILE A 8 2.76 -3.35 -5.56
C ILE A 8 2.11 -3.34 -4.18
N ALA A 9 0.78 -3.21 -4.11
CA ALA A 9 0.01 -3.25 -2.88
C ALA A 9 -1.43 -3.73 -3.16
N GLY A 10 -2.05 -4.36 -2.16
CA GLY A 10 -3.42 -4.86 -2.22
C GLY A 10 -3.49 -6.30 -2.73
N SER A 11 -4.26 -7.14 -2.03
CA SER A 11 -4.57 -8.53 -2.42
C SER A 11 -5.73 -8.64 -3.42
N GLY A 12 -6.51 -7.56 -3.58
CA GLY A 12 -7.78 -7.56 -4.29
C GLY A 12 -9.01 -7.89 -3.43
N GLU A 13 -8.80 -8.28 -2.16
CA GLU A 13 -9.88 -8.47 -1.20
C GLU A 13 -10.15 -7.20 -0.39
N GLN A 14 -11.44 -6.87 -0.24
CA GLN A 14 -11.89 -5.73 0.55
C GLN A 14 -11.69 -5.99 2.06
N GLY A 15 -11.13 -5.02 2.77
CA GLY A 15 -11.04 -5.03 4.23
C GLY A 15 -9.78 -4.35 4.76
N PHE A 16 -9.46 -4.57 6.03
CA PHE A 16 -8.26 -4.06 6.67
C PHE A 16 -7.39 -5.20 7.22
N GLY A 17 -6.11 -5.20 6.89
CA GLY A 17 -5.15 -6.18 7.41
C GLY A 17 -3.81 -6.15 6.69
N GLY A 18 -2.88 -6.98 7.17
CA GLY A 18 -1.57 -7.20 6.53
C GLY A 18 -0.44 -6.25 6.96
N ASP A 19 -0.66 -5.38 7.95
CA ASP A 19 0.43 -4.56 8.51
C ASP A 19 1.57 -5.43 9.05
N GLY A 20 2.81 -5.02 8.77
CA GLY A 20 4.03 -5.78 9.06
C GLY A 20 4.32 -6.91 8.07
N GLY A 21 3.45 -7.14 7.08
CA GLY A 21 3.61 -8.15 6.05
C GLY A 21 3.81 -7.57 4.64
N PRO A 22 3.85 -8.43 3.61
CA PRO A 22 3.99 -8.01 2.22
C PRO A 22 2.80 -7.13 1.78
N ALA A 23 3.09 -5.98 1.18
CA ALA A 23 2.08 -5.03 0.72
C ALA A 23 1.09 -5.64 -0.29
N THR A 24 1.56 -6.57 -1.13
CA THR A 24 0.73 -7.28 -2.12
C THR A 24 -0.25 -8.28 -1.51
N ALA A 25 -0.11 -8.60 -0.22
CA ALA A 25 -1.05 -9.44 0.53
C ALA A 25 -2.00 -8.62 1.42
N ALA A 26 -1.86 -7.29 1.44
CA ALA A 26 -2.65 -6.43 2.31
C ALA A 26 -4.12 -6.37 1.85
N LEU A 27 -5.05 -6.45 2.81
CA LEU A 27 -6.44 -6.09 2.56
C LEU A 27 -6.55 -4.57 2.53
N MET A 28 -7.32 -4.02 1.58
CA MET A 28 -7.56 -2.59 1.44
C MET A 28 -9.05 -2.34 1.17
N ASP A 29 -9.55 -1.15 1.52
CA ASP A 29 -10.92 -0.74 1.20
C ASP A 29 -10.91 0.63 0.53
N ASN A 30 -11.14 0.59 -0.78
CA ASN A 30 -11.27 1.77 -1.64
C ASN A 30 -10.06 2.73 -1.54
N PRO A 31 -8.84 2.27 -1.92
CA PRO A 31 -7.66 3.14 -1.93
C PRO A 31 -7.77 4.17 -3.07
N PHE A 32 -7.73 5.46 -2.74
CA PHE A 32 -8.09 6.54 -3.69
C PHE A 32 -6.90 7.38 -4.16
N HIS A 33 -5.85 7.48 -3.36
CA HIS A 33 -4.71 8.32 -3.66
C HIS A 33 -3.41 7.64 -3.27
N VAL A 34 -2.37 7.90 -4.06
CA VAL A 34 -1.02 7.44 -3.79
C VAL A 34 -0.01 8.55 -4.09
N ASP A 35 1.02 8.66 -3.26
CA ASP A 35 2.14 9.56 -3.51
C ASP A 35 3.44 9.01 -2.93
N PHE A 36 4.57 9.36 -3.55
CA PHE A 36 5.89 8.99 -3.04
C PHE A 36 6.40 10.04 -2.05
N GLY A 37 7.08 9.57 -1.00
CA GLY A 37 7.85 10.45 -0.13
C GLY A 37 9.05 11.08 -0.85
N PRO A 38 9.66 12.13 -0.27
CA PRO A 38 10.74 12.89 -0.91
C PRO A 38 11.95 12.05 -1.33
N THR A 39 12.20 10.93 -0.66
CA THR A 39 13.33 10.02 -0.93
C THR A 39 12.97 8.86 -1.85
N GLY A 40 11.70 8.70 -2.23
CA GLY A 40 11.20 7.53 -2.95
C GLY A 40 11.19 6.22 -2.15
N ARG A 41 11.70 6.22 -0.90
CA ARG A 41 11.72 5.03 -0.03
C ARG A 41 10.33 4.53 0.33
N TYR A 42 9.36 5.44 0.39
CA TYR A 42 8.02 5.14 0.88
C TYR A 42 6.97 5.58 -0.14
N LEU A 43 6.05 4.68 -0.45
CA LEU A 43 4.79 4.99 -1.12
C LEU A 43 3.70 5.12 -0.06
N TYR A 44 3.01 6.26 -0.05
CA TYR A 44 1.88 6.50 0.83
C TYR A 44 0.58 6.24 0.07
N ILE A 45 -0.40 5.65 0.76
CA ILE A 45 -1.67 5.21 0.19
C ILE A 45 -2.78 5.70 1.12
N ALA A 46 -3.75 6.43 0.56
CA ALA A 46 -4.98 6.78 1.26
C ALA A 46 -5.97 5.61 1.14
N ASP A 47 -6.07 4.79 2.18
CA ASP A 47 -6.99 3.65 2.30
C ASP A 47 -8.32 4.16 2.87
N CYS A 48 -9.09 4.83 2.01
CA CYS A 48 -10.09 5.80 2.42
C CYS A 48 -11.24 5.21 3.21
N PHE A 49 -11.71 4.00 2.87
CA PHE A 49 -12.86 3.40 3.56
C PHE A 49 -12.44 2.61 4.80
N ASN A 50 -11.14 2.36 4.94
CA ASN A 50 -10.51 1.96 6.19
C ASN A 50 -10.08 3.16 7.06
N TYR A 51 -10.29 4.40 6.62
CA TYR A 51 -9.92 5.64 7.33
C TYR A 51 -8.44 5.73 7.72
N ARG A 52 -7.55 5.20 6.88
CA ARG A 52 -6.12 5.08 7.19
C ARG A 52 -5.23 5.69 6.13
N VAL A 53 -4.11 6.24 6.57
CA VAL A 53 -2.94 6.48 5.72
C VAL A 53 -2.00 5.30 5.90
N ARG A 54 -1.82 4.53 4.85
CA ARG A 54 -0.90 3.38 4.82
C ARG A 54 0.36 3.73 4.06
N ARG A 55 1.44 3.01 4.36
CA ARG A 55 2.76 3.24 3.76
C ARG A 55 3.41 1.92 3.40
N VAL A 56 3.91 1.82 2.18
CA VAL A 56 4.75 0.72 1.71
C VAL A 56 6.21 1.16 1.73
N ASP A 57 7.09 0.41 2.39
CA ASP A 57 8.54 0.57 2.25
C ASP A 57 8.99 -0.11 0.95
N MET A 58 9.48 0.68 0.00
CA MET A 58 9.82 0.21 -1.35
C MET A 58 11.05 -0.69 -1.41
N ASN A 59 11.85 -0.76 -0.34
CA ASN A 59 13.00 -1.65 -0.28
C ASN A 59 12.62 -3.05 0.23
N SER A 60 11.73 -3.10 1.23
CA SER A 60 11.31 -4.37 1.86
C SER A 60 10.00 -4.93 1.30
N GLY A 61 9.16 -4.08 0.71
CA GLY A 61 7.80 -4.42 0.31
C GLY A 61 6.81 -4.50 1.49
N GLU A 62 7.21 -4.07 2.69
CA GLU A 62 6.36 -4.12 3.88
C GLU A 62 5.32 -2.98 3.89
N ILE A 63 4.08 -3.28 4.26
CA ILE A 63 3.04 -2.28 4.50
C ILE A 63 2.84 -2.00 6.00
N THR A 64 2.61 -0.73 6.34
CA THR A 64 2.33 -0.28 7.71
C THR A 64 1.24 0.80 7.70
N THR A 65 0.41 0.86 8.74
CA THR A 65 -0.44 2.02 9.01
C THR A 65 0.40 3.13 9.64
N LEU A 66 0.38 4.32 9.03
CA LEU A 66 1.08 5.50 9.54
C LEU A 66 0.17 6.34 10.44
N ALA A 67 -1.11 6.45 10.09
CA ALA A 67 -2.10 7.22 10.83
C ALA A 67 -3.52 6.68 10.58
N GLY A 68 -4.40 6.90 11.57
CA GLY A 68 -5.78 6.40 11.60
C GLY A 68 -5.96 5.10 12.36
#